data_AF-A0A5E4IWK9-F1
#
_entry.id   AF-A0A5E4IWK9-F1
#
_cell.length_a   1.000
_cell.length_b   1.000
_cell.length_c   1.000
_cell.angle_alpha   90.00
_cell.angle_beta   90.00
_cell.angle_gamma   90.00
#
_symmetry.space_group_name_H-M   'P 1'
#
loop_
_entity.id
_entity.type
_entity.pdbx_description
1 polymer ?
#
loop_
_entity_poly.entity_id
_entity_poly.type
_entity_poly.pdbx_seq_one_letter_code
_entity_poly.pdbx_strand_id
1 'polypeptide(L)'
;MPNVERVMKASFQSDENLRETLKEVLEELGLSAREFSKASGIPQSTLYKILSGHREPNITTLRQIAKTIRQLEGSDGNFIAIIAARPVLDKISEKKMKIGEKMLTLREYSATTIEEAIIAAIRAERDGAAALVCAPIVSPTV
;
A
#
# COMPACT_ATOMS: atom_id res chain seq x y z
N MET A 1 -4.23 -10.22 -3.41
CA MET A 1 -3.10 -10.30 -2.46
C MET A 1 -2.23 -9.06 -2.69
N PRO A 2 -1.71 -8.41 -1.64
CA PRO A 2 -0.75 -7.31 -1.80
C PRO A 2 0.45 -7.76 -2.66
N ASN A 3 0.97 -6.93 -3.56
CA ASN A 3 2.03 -7.37 -4.48
C ASN A 3 3.32 -7.74 -3.75
N VAL A 4 3.60 -7.14 -2.60
CA VAL A 4 4.71 -7.55 -1.74
C VAL A 4 4.57 -9.01 -1.28
N GLU A 5 3.38 -9.45 -0.91
CA GLU A 5 3.15 -10.83 -0.46
C GLU A 5 3.34 -11.83 -1.61
N ARG A 6 2.88 -11.47 -2.82
CA ARG A 6 3.12 -12.26 -4.04
C ARG A 6 4.61 -12.41 -4.32
N VAL A 7 5.35 -11.31 -4.35
CA VAL A 7 6.79 -11.31 -4.65
C VAL A 7 7.58 -12.09 -3.58
N MET A 8 7.25 -11.90 -2.29
CA MET A 8 7.90 -12.65 -1.22
C MET A 8 7.60 -14.14 -1.30
N LYS A 9 6.34 -14.53 -1.52
CA LYS A 9 5.97 -15.94 -1.68
C LYS A 9 6.69 -16.57 -2.87
N ALA A 10 6.74 -15.88 -4.01
CA ALA A 10 7.44 -16.33 -5.21
C ALA A 10 8.94 -16.51 -4.95
N SER A 11 9.57 -15.59 -4.19
CA SER A 11 10.99 -15.68 -3.82
C SER A 11 11.35 -16.93 -3.01
N PHE A 12 10.41 -17.47 -2.22
CA PHE A 12 10.61 -18.71 -1.46
C PHE A 12 10.34 -19.98 -2.28
N GLN A 13 9.70 -19.85 -3.45
CA GLN A 13 9.38 -20.99 -4.30
C GLN A 13 10.51 -21.29 -5.29
N SER A 14 10.93 -20.29 -6.08
CA SER A 14 12.01 -20.40 -7.04
C SER A 14 12.41 -19.03 -7.59
N ASP A 15 13.62 -18.93 -8.15
CA ASP A 15 14.07 -17.71 -8.81
C ASP A 15 13.33 -17.44 -10.13
N GLU A 16 12.82 -18.47 -10.81
CA GLU A 16 11.95 -18.27 -11.98
C GLU A 16 10.63 -17.63 -11.57
N ASN A 17 9.95 -18.17 -10.55
CA ASN A 17 8.68 -17.63 -10.05
C ASN A 17 8.86 -16.18 -9.57
N LEU A 18 9.96 -15.88 -8.88
CA LEU A 18 10.28 -14.53 -8.45
C LEU A 18 10.40 -13.57 -9.63
N ARG A 19 11.08 -13.98 -10.71
CA ARG A 19 11.28 -13.16 -11.90
C ARG A 19 9.97 -12.89 -12.62
N GLU A 20 9.18 -13.92 -12.85
CA GLU A 20 7.86 -13.79 -13.50
C GLU A 20 6.95 -12.88 -12.67
N THR A 21 6.83 -13.16 -11.37
CA THR A 21 6.00 -12.35 -10.46
C THR A 21 6.47 -10.90 -10.39
N LEU A 22 7.79 -10.66 -10.36
CA LEU A 22 8.32 -9.30 -10.34
C LEU A 22 8.04 -8.54 -11.65
N LYS A 23 8.06 -9.21 -12.81
CA LYS A 23 7.68 -8.59 -14.09
C LYS A 23 6.20 -8.21 -14.10
N GLU A 24 5.33 -9.13 -13.69
CA GLU A 24 3.89 -8.88 -13.58
C GLU A 24 3.61 -7.68 -12.68
N VAL A 25 4.23 -7.63 -11.50
CA VAL A 25 4.04 -6.53 -10.55
C VAL A 25 4.54 -5.20 -11.10
N LEU A 26 5.65 -5.19 -11.85
CA LEU A 26 6.11 -3.96 -12.51
C LEU A 26 5.13 -3.49 -13.59
N GLU A 27 4.57 -4.41 -14.37
CA GLU A 27 3.55 -4.12 -15.38
C GLU A 27 2.25 -3.60 -14.74
N GLU A 28 1.78 -4.22 -13.65
CA GLU A 28 0.60 -3.78 -12.87
C GLU A 28 0.79 -2.38 -12.29
N LEU A 29 2.02 -2.04 -11.85
CA LEU A 29 2.38 -0.71 -11.38
C LEU A 29 2.59 0.30 -12.51
N GLY A 30 2.58 -0.14 -13.78
CA GLY A 30 2.85 0.71 -14.94
C GLY A 30 4.29 1.25 -14.98
N LEU A 31 5.25 0.52 -14.41
CA LEU A 31 6.64 0.97 -14.25
C LEU A 31 7.60 0.14 -15.10
N SER A 32 8.53 0.83 -15.74
CA SER A 32 9.70 0.19 -16.33
C SER A 32 10.73 -0.22 -15.26
N ALA A 33 11.58 -1.19 -15.59
CA ALA A 33 12.72 -1.56 -14.76
C ALA A 33 13.64 -0.36 -14.44
N ARG A 34 13.74 0.60 -15.36
CA ARG A 34 14.51 1.83 -15.15
C ARG A 34 13.88 2.72 -14.08
N GLU A 35 12.57 2.91 -14.12
CA GLU A 35 11.85 3.72 -13.12
C GLU A 35 11.87 3.04 -11.75
N PHE A 36 11.69 1.72 -11.72
CA PHE A 36 11.79 0.95 -10.48
C PHE A 36 13.21 0.97 -9.89
N SER A 37 14.25 0.92 -10.72
CA SER A 37 15.64 1.08 -10.28
C SER A 37 15.85 2.44 -9.60
N LYS A 38 15.31 3.52 -10.18
CA LYS A 38 15.37 4.85 -9.59
C LYS A 38 14.63 4.94 -8.24
N ALA A 39 13.47 4.29 -8.13
CA ALA A 39 12.67 4.28 -6.90
C ALA A 39 13.30 3.42 -5.79
N SER A 40 13.89 2.27 -6.14
CA SER A 40 14.42 1.30 -5.17
C SER A 40 15.86 1.56 -4.73
N GLY A 41 16.61 2.37 -5.48
CA GLY A 41 18.06 2.52 -5.29
C GLY A 41 18.87 1.29 -5.69
N ILE A 42 18.22 0.28 -6.29
CA ILE A 42 18.90 -0.90 -6.84
C ILE A 42 19.51 -0.49 -8.20
N PRO A 43 20.81 -0.73 -8.44
CA PRO A 43 21.41 -0.40 -9.73
C PRO A 43 20.66 -1.07 -10.89
N GLN A 44 20.40 -0.32 -11.95
CA GLN A 44 19.63 -0.80 -13.11
C GLN A 44 20.22 -2.09 -13.71
N SER A 45 21.56 -2.18 -13.76
CA SER A 45 22.27 -3.38 -14.19
C SER A 45 22.01 -4.60 -13.30
N THR A 46 21.81 -4.39 -12.00
CA THR A 46 21.46 -5.46 -11.06
C THR A 46 20.02 -5.90 -11.25
N LEU A 47 19.09 -4.95 -11.39
CA LEU A 47 17.68 -5.26 -11.62
C LEU A 47 17.48 -6.01 -12.94
N TYR A 48 18.15 -5.61 -14.02
CA TYR A 48 18.09 -6.36 -15.28
C TYR A 48 18.64 -7.77 -15.14
N LYS A 49 19.78 -7.97 -14.47
CA LYS A 49 20.33 -9.32 -14.24
C LYS A 49 19.38 -10.20 -13.44
N ILE A 50 18.64 -9.62 -12.49
CA ILE A 50 17.60 -10.33 -11.76
C ILE A 50 16.47 -10.68 -12.72
N LEU A 51 15.88 -9.72 -13.44
CA LEU A 51 14.76 -9.95 -14.35
C LEU A 51 15.09 -10.91 -15.51
N SER A 52 16.36 -10.97 -15.92
CA SER A 52 16.85 -11.86 -16.98
C SER A 52 17.37 -13.21 -16.48
N GLY A 53 17.31 -13.51 -15.17
CA GLY A 53 17.76 -14.80 -14.62
C GLY A 53 19.28 -14.97 -14.54
N HIS A 54 20.05 -13.91 -14.73
CA HIS A 54 21.51 -13.94 -14.65
C HIS A 54 22.04 -13.71 -13.23
N ARG A 55 21.17 -13.37 -12.27
CA ARG A 55 21.54 -13.11 -10.88
C ARG A 55 20.36 -13.30 -9.93
N GLU A 56 20.59 -14.03 -8.84
CA GLU A 56 19.65 -14.09 -7.72
C GLU A 56 19.78 -12.84 -6.83
N PRO A 57 18.66 -12.24 -6.39
CA PRO A 57 18.71 -11.16 -5.42
C PRO A 57 19.04 -11.72 -4.03
N ASN A 58 19.99 -11.08 -3.35
CA ASN A 58 20.22 -11.38 -1.94
C ASN A 58 19.07 -10.83 -1.07
N ILE A 59 19.06 -11.19 0.22
CA ILE A 59 18.04 -10.75 1.18
C ILE A 59 17.95 -9.22 1.26
N THR A 60 19.07 -8.50 1.15
CA THR A 60 19.07 -7.03 1.16
C THR A 60 18.34 -6.46 -0.06
N THR A 61 18.59 -7.00 -1.25
CA THR A 61 17.91 -6.62 -2.49
C THR A 61 16.44 -6.99 -2.44
N LEU A 62 16.08 -8.19 -1.97
CA LEU A 62 14.68 -8.60 -1.77
C LEU A 62 13.94 -7.63 -0.84
N ARG A 63 14.57 -7.22 0.27
CA ARG A 63 14.00 -6.23 1.18
C ARG A 63 13.80 -4.87 0.51
N GLN A 64 14.75 -4.43 -0.31
CA GLN A 64 14.62 -3.19 -1.09
C GLN A 64 13.46 -3.28 -2.09
N ILE A 65 13.35 -4.39 -2.82
CA ILE A 65 12.23 -4.63 -3.75
C ILE A 65 10.90 -4.56 -3.00
N ALA A 66 10.75 -5.33 -1.92
CA ALA A 66 9.53 -5.37 -1.10
C ALA A 66 9.15 -3.99 -0.56
N LYS A 67 10.11 -3.24 0.00
CA LYS A 67 9.90 -1.88 0.52
C LYS A 67 9.46 -0.92 -0.59
N THR A 68 10.10 -1.00 -1.75
CA THR A 68 9.80 -0.10 -2.87
C THR A 68 8.41 -0.37 -3.43
N ILE A 69 8.03 -1.65 -3.59
CA ILE A 69 6.67 -2.03 -4.00
C ILE A 69 5.66 -1.48 -2.99
N ARG A 70 5.85 -1.68 -1.68
CA ARG A 70 4.99 -1.09 -0.63
C ARG A 70 4.82 0.42 -0.76
N GLN A 71 5.91 1.14 -1.01
CA GLN A 71 5.90 2.61 -1.19
C GLN A 71 5.15 3.03 -2.45
N LEU A 72 5.36 2.33 -3.56
CA LEU A 72 4.72 2.61 -4.85
C LEU A 72 3.23 2.24 -4.85
N GLU A 73 2.86 1.19 -4.12
CA GLU A 73 1.46 0.79 -3.89
C GLU A 73 0.74 1.69 -2.86
N GLY A 74 1.42 2.69 -2.30
CA GLY A 74 0.87 3.60 -1.30
C GLY A 74 0.45 2.91 0.01
N SER A 75 0.93 1.68 0.24
CA SER A 75 0.44 0.79 1.29
C SER A 75 1.52 0.53 2.34
N ASP A 76 1.84 1.59 3.06
CA ASP A 76 2.16 1.57 4.49
C ASP A 76 1.94 2.99 5.03
N GLY A 77 0.91 3.21 5.86
CA GLY A 77 0.96 4.31 6.83
C GLY A 77 0.78 5.74 6.32
N ASN A 78 0.20 5.98 5.13
CA ASN A 78 0.01 7.35 4.62
C ASN A 78 -1.45 7.68 4.30
N PHE A 79 -2.38 6.98 4.94
CA PHE A 79 -3.79 7.36 4.92
C PHE A 79 -4.33 7.67 6.31
N ILE A 80 -5.29 8.58 6.35
CA ILE A 80 -6.07 8.89 7.55
C ILE A 80 -7.38 8.13 7.43
N ALA A 81 -7.66 7.28 8.42
CA ALA A 81 -8.93 6.58 8.51
C ALA A 81 -10.00 7.51 9.05
N ILE A 82 -11.13 7.61 8.36
CA ILE A 82 -12.29 8.40 8.77
C ILE A 82 -13.41 7.43 9.13
N ILE A 83 -13.79 7.42 10.40
CA ILE A 83 -14.89 6.61 10.92
C ILE A 83 -16.08 7.53 11.17
N ALA A 84 -17.17 7.34 10.43
CA ALA A 84 -18.36 8.17 10.57
C ALA A 84 -19.61 7.48 10.00
N ALA A 85 -20.79 8.03 10.26
CA ALA A 85 -22.01 7.62 9.57
C ALA A 85 -21.96 8.03 8.08
N ARG A 86 -22.63 7.25 7.21
CA ARG A 86 -22.70 7.50 5.76
C ARG A 86 -23.02 8.95 5.36
N PRO A 87 -24.01 9.64 5.98
CA PRO A 87 -24.32 11.03 5.62
C PRO A 87 -23.16 12.01 5.79
N VAL A 88 -22.19 11.71 6.65
CA VAL A 88 -20.97 12.52 6.83
C VAL A 88 -19.93 12.15 5.78
N LEU A 89 -19.71 10.84 5.57
CA LEU A 89 -18.74 10.33 4.60
C LEU A 89 -19.08 10.76 3.17
N ASP A 90 -20.35 10.77 2.80
CA ASP A 90 -20.81 11.13 1.45
C ASP A 90 -20.57 12.61 1.13
N LYS A 91 -20.30 13.46 2.13
CA LYS A 91 -19.91 14.87 1.94
C LYS A 91 -18.42 15.04 1.63
N ILE A 92 -17.62 13.99 1.76
CA ILE A 92 -16.19 14.03 1.50
C ILE A 92 -15.98 13.83 -0.01
N SER A 93 -15.77 14.94 -0.72
CA SER A 93 -15.54 14.93 -2.18
C SER A 93 -14.10 14.55 -2.54
N GLU A 94 -13.12 14.95 -1.72
CA GLU A 94 -11.70 14.74 -2.00
C GLU A 94 -11.11 13.65 -1.10
N LYS A 95 -10.79 12.50 -1.70
CA LYS A 95 -10.22 11.35 -0.98
C LYS A 95 -8.69 11.32 -1.01
N LYS A 96 -8.06 12.27 -1.70
CA LYS A 96 -6.61 12.44 -1.77
C LYS A 96 -6.30 13.92 -1.66
N MET A 97 -5.38 14.26 -0.77
CA MET A 97 -5.00 15.64 -0.50
C MET A 97 -3.48 15.77 -0.58
N LYS A 98 -2.99 16.83 -1.22
CA LYS A 98 -1.56 17.15 -1.23
C LYS A 98 -1.29 18.19 -0.15
N ILE A 99 -0.55 17.80 0.89
CA ILE A 99 -0.11 18.71 1.96
C ILE A 99 1.41 18.84 1.86
N GLY A 100 1.87 19.99 1.36
CA GLY A 100 3.28 20.21 1.02
C GLY A 100 3.75 19.25 -0.08
N GLU A 101 4.80 18.49 0.18
CA GLU A 101 5.32 17.46 -0.74
C GLU A 101 4.66 16.09 -0.56
N LYS A 102 3.82 15.91 0.47
CA LYS A 102 3.21 14.62 0.80
C LYS A 102 1.80 14.50 0.22
N MET A 103 1.53 13.37 -0.42
CA MET A 103 0.18 12.98 -0.82
C MET A 103 -0.43 12.10 0.28
N LEU A 104 -1.51 12.57 0.87
CA LEU A 104 -2.28 11.89 1.91
C LEU A 104 -3.56 11.33 1.31
N THR A 105 -3.90 10.11 1.69
CA THR A 105 -5.15 9.49 1.26
C THR A 105 -6.14 9.44 2.43
N LEU A 106 -7.42 9.64 2.18
CA LEU A 106 -8.48 9.45 3.15
C LEU A 106 -9.17 8.12 2.87
N ARG A 107 -9.36 7.30 3.90
CA ARG A 107 -10.05 6.02 3.78
C ARG A 107 -11.23 5.98 4.73
N GLU A 108 -12.40 5.71 4.18
CA GLU A 108 -13.67 5.81 4.89
C GLU A 108 -14.07 4.45 5.48
N TYR A 109 -14.53 4.48 6.73
CA TYR A 109 -15.08 3.33 7.45
C TYR A 109 -16.45 3.77 8.00
N SER A 110 -17.51 3.15 7.51
CA SER A 110 -18.86 3.48 7.99
C SER A 110 -19.11 2.85 9.35
N ALA A 111 -19.67 3.62 10.28
CA ALA A 111 -20.18 3.13 11.55
C ALA A 111 -21.40 3.96 11.97
N THR A 112 -22.45 3.29 12.47
CA THR A 112 -23.66 3.93 13.02
C THR A 112 -23.82 3.69 14.52
N THR A 113 -22.95 2.87 15.11
CA THR A 113 -22.91 2.61 16.56
C THR A 113 -21.48 2.73 17.10
N ILE A 114 -21.36 2.78 18.42
CA ILE A 114 -20.07 2.84 19.11
C ILE A 114 -19.31 1.53 18.89
N GLU A 115 -19.99 0.39 18.97
CA GLU A 115 -19.41 -0.94 18.76
C GLU A 115 -18.83 -1.07 17.34
N GLU A 116 -19.57 -0.61 16.33
CA GLU A 116 -19.10 -0.59 14.95
C GLU A 116 -17.89 0.32 14.79
N ALA A 117 -17.87 1.47 15.45
CA ALA A 117 -16.74 2.39 15.39
C ALA A 117 -15.48 1.80 16.04
N ILE A 118 -15.62 1.06 17.14
CA ILE A 118 -14.50 0.35 17.78
C ILE A 118 -13.95 -0.72 16.82
N ILE A 119 -14.82 -1.52 16.20
CA ILE A 119 -14.41 -2.54 15.23
C ILE A 119 -13.73 -1.89 14.02
N ALA A 120 -14.28 -0.78 13.53
CA ALA A 120 -13.71 -0.01 12.42
C ALA A 120 -12.33 0.57 12.78
N ALA A 121 -12.13 1.05 14.00
CA ALA A 121 -10.85 1.57 14.47
C ALA A 121 -9.77 0.49 14.49
N ILE A 122 -10.08 -0.69 15.03
CA ILE A 122 -9.16 -1.84 15.03
C ILE A 122 -8.82 -2.28 13.61
N ARG A 123 -9.81 -2.31 12.70
CA ARG A 123 -9.58 -2.64 11.28
C ARG A 123 -8.69 -1.60 10.61
N ALA A 124 -8.96 -0.32 10.81
CA ALA A 124 -8.16 0.76 10.27
C ALA A 124 -6.71 0.73 10.76
N GLU A 125 -6.47 0.44 12.04
CA GLU A 125 -5.14 0.26 12.61
C GLU A 125 -4.41 -0.92 11.94
N ARG A 126 -5.08 -2.08 11.81
CA ARG A 126 -4.53 -3.25 11.10
C ARG A 126 -4.26 -3.01 9.62
N ASP A 127 -5.09 -2.19 8.98
CA ASP A 127 -4.92 -1.74 7.60
C ASP A 127 -3.75 -0.76 7.44
N GLY A 128 -3.13 -0.32 8.54
CA GLY A 128 -1.98 0.57 8.54
C GLY A 128 -2.35 2.05 8.44
N ALA A 129 -3.45 2.47 9.07
CA ALA A 129 -3.81 3.89 9.15
C ALA A 129 -2.74 4.69 9.91
N ALA A 130 -2.37 5.85 9.38
CA ALA A 130 -1.44 6.79 10.03
C ALA A 130 -2.08 7.53 11.20
N ALA A 131 -3.38 7.77 11.09
CA ALA A 131 -4.21 8.45 12.07
C ALA A 131 -5.67 8.02 11.88
N LEU A 132 -6.45 8.22 12.95
CA LEU A 132 -7.88 7.95 13.02
C LEU A 132 -8.62 9.26 13.30
N VAL A 133 -9.65 9.53 12.51
CA VAL A 133 -10.60 10.62 12.71
C VAL A 133 -11.97 10.00 12.89
N CYS A 134 -12.52 10.14 14.09
CA CYS A 134 -13.90 9.75 14.37
C CYS A 134 -14.79 11.00 14.26
N ALA A 135 -15.74 10.98 13.34
CA ALA A 135 -16.77 12.00 13.20
C ALA A 135 -18.12 11.41 13.70
N PRO A 136 -19.23 12.17 13.68
CA PRO A 136 -20.50 11.69 14.22
C PRO A 136 -20.89 10.30 13.65
N ILE A 137 -20.88 9.30 14.54
CA ILE A 137 -21.26 7.90 14.29
C ILE A 137 -22.63 7.60 14.89
N VAL A 138 -22.99 8.30 15.98
CA VAL A 138 -24.28 8.24 16.62
C VAL A 138 -24.95 9.59 16.45
N SER A 139 -26.15 9.59 15.88
CA SER A 139 -27.03 10.74 15.92
C SER A 139 -28.29 10.38 16.70
N PRO A 140 -28.33 10.63 18.01
CA PRO A 140 -29.56 10.98 18.71
C PRO A 140 -29.51 12.51 18.93
N THR A 141 -30.53 13.33 18.68
CA THR A 141 -31.98 13.12 18.73
C THR A 141 -32.64 14.36 18.08
N VAL A 142 -33.65 14.17 17.23
CA VAL A 142 -34.99 14.79 17.34
C VAL A 142 -36.01 13.80 16.78
#